data_AF-A0A1I6MAU8-F1
#
_entry.id   AF-A0A1I6MAU8-F1
#
_cell.length_a   1.000
_cell.length_b   1.000
_cell.length_c   1.000
_cell.angle_alpha   90.00
_cell.angle_beta   90.00
_cell.angle_gamma   90.00
#
_symmetry.space_group_name_H-M   'P 1'
#
loop_
_entity.id
_entity.type
_entity.pdbx_description
1 polymer ?
#
loop_
_entity_poly.entity_id
_entity_poly.type
_entity_poly.pdbx_seq_one_letter_code
_entity_poly.pdbx_strand_id
1 'polypeptide(L)'
;MTNATQHLTDEQFAECLSGEPPSRETQSHLAMCDACRGEVEIFYGAVGDFSEAALDWSKSQPSVSPRAVASRPSMAAPLRWALAAVLLLAVGVPAALHREHAETESAPGDSPAQIAQDNTLLQSVDVALADSDPSPFREYGIADTPQKNSKSRLESRNR
;
A
#
# COMPACT_ATOMS: atom_id res chain seq x y z
N MET A 1 3.40 -36.90 -42.61
CA MET A 1 2.16 -37.51 -43.14
C MET A 1 1.29 -37.83 -41.94
N THR A 2 0.58 -36.84 -41.41
CA THR A 2 -0.38 -37.01 -40.32
C THR A 2 -1.67 -37.58 -40.91
N ASN A 3 -2.09 -38.73 -40.38
CA ASN A 3 -3.27 -39.47 -40.83
C ASN A 3 -4.54 -38.67 -40.47
N ALA A 4 -5.56 -38.67 -41.33
CA ALA A 4 -6.82 -37.93 -41.11
C ALA A 4 -7.60 -38.34 -39.85
N THR A 5 -7.17 -39.39 -39.15
CA THR A 5 -7.71 -39.88 -37.88
C THR A 5 -6.97 -39.36 -36.64
N GLN A 6 -5.87 -38.63 -36.81
CA GLN A 6 -5.04 -38.15 -35.70
C GLN A 6 -5.15 -36.63 -35.61
N HIS A 7 -5.67 -36.14 -34.49
CA HIS A 7 -5.78 -34.72 -34.16
C HIS A 7 -4.40 -34.10 -33.90
N LEU A 8 -4.35 -32.76 -33.84
CA LEU A 8 -3.16 -32.02 -33.44
C LEU A 8 -2.65 -32.51 -32.08
N THR A 9 -1.32 -32.57 -31.92
CA THR A 9 -0.72 -32.78 -30.60
C THR A 9 -0.84 -31.51 -29.77
N ASP A 10 -0.68 -31.63 -28.45
CA ASP A 10 -0.72 -30.49 -27.53
C ASP A 10 0.31 -29.42 -27.90
N GLU A 11 1.49 -29.82 -28.39
CA GLU A 11 2.53 -28.89 -28.85
C GLU A 11 2.11 -28.13 -30.11
N GLN A 12 1.46 -28.81 -31.06
CA GLN A 12 0.94 -28.18 -32.28
C GLN A 12 -0.28 -27.29 -31.98
N PHE A 13 -1.07 -27.66 -30.97
CA PHE A 13 -2.15 -26.82 -30.49
C PHE A 13 -1.59 -25.57 -29.80
N ALA A 14 -0.61 -25.71 -28.90
CA ALA A 14 0.08 -24.60 -28.27
C ALA A 14 0.77 -23.68 -29.28
N GLU A 15 1.31 -24.23 -30.37
CA GLU A 15 1.83 -23.46 -31.50
C GLU A 15 0.76 -22.53 -32.08
N CYS A 16 -0.47 -23.03 -32.29
CA CYS A 16 -1.58 -22.18 -32.73
C CYS A 16 -1.83 -21.05 -31.73
N LEU A 17 -1.84 -21.35 -30.43
CA LEU A 17 -2.18 -20.37 -29.38
C LEU A 17 -1.08 -19.35 -29.07
N SER A 18 0.14 -19.56 -29.59
CA SER A 18 1.33 -18.74 -29.30
C SER A 18 1.26 -17.30 -29.85
N GLY A 19 0.32 -17.01 -30.75
CA GLY A 19 0.19 -15.71 -31.44
C GLY A 19 1.13 -15.55 -32.64
N GLU A 20 2.04 -16.50 -32.86
CA GLU A 20 2.81 -16.63 -34.10
C GLU A 20 2.03 -17.47 -35.14
N PRO A 21 2.28 -17.27 -36.45
CA PRO A 21 1.67 -18.11 -37.46
C PRO A 21 2.14 -19.56 -37.29
N PRO A 22 1.22 -20.54 -37.16
CA PRO A 22 1.60 -21.92 -36.96
C PRO A 22 2.32 -22.48 -38.18
N SER A 23 3.08 -23.55 -37.97
CA SER A 23 3.77 -24.28 -39.04
C SER A 23 2.80 -24.69 -40.15
N ARG A 24 3.34 -24.81 -41.38
CA ARG A 24 2.53 -25.19 -42.55
C ARG A 24 1.83 -26.53 -42.38
N GLU A 25 2.41 -27.45 -41.62
CA GLU A 25 1.81 -28.75 -41.32
C GLU A 25 0.56 -28.57 -40.45
N THR A 26 0.68 -27.86 -39.33
CA THR A 26 -0.43 -27.52 -38.43
C THR A 26 -1.54 -26.77 -39.17
N GLN A 27 -1.17 -25.78 -40.00
CA GLN A 27 -2.14 -25.02 -40.80
C GLN A 27 -2.86 -25.89 -41.84
N SER A 28 -2.14 -26.82 -42.50
CA SER A 28 -2.75 -27.76 -43.45
C SER A 28 -3.72 -28.72 -42.75
N HIS A 29 -3.42 -29.11 -41.51
CA HIS A 29 -4.29 -29.95 -40.71
C HIS A 29 -5.57 -29.22 -40.31
N LEU A 30 -5.48 -27.97 -39.85
CA LEU A 30 -6.66 -27.14 -39.52
C LEU A 30 -7.60 -26.93 -40.73
N ALA A 31 -7.05 -26.90 -41.95
CA ALA A 31 -7.84 -26.83 -43.17
C ALA A 31 -8.61 -28.14 -43.49
N MET A 32 -8.19 -29.28 -42.92
CA MET A 32 -8.78 -30.60 -43.18
C MET A 32 -9.58 -31.16 -42.00
N CYS A 33 -9.28 -30.74 -40.76
CA CYS A 33 -9.91 -31.23 -39.54
C CYS A 33 -10.81 -30.17 -38.91
N ASP A 34 -12.13 -30.32 -39.08
CA ASP A 34 -13.11 -29.38 -38.52
C ASP A 34 -13.15 -29.42 -36.97
N ALA A 35 -12.84 -30.56 -36.35
CA ALA A 35 -12.80 -30.69 -34.89
C ALA A 35 -11.68 -29.82 -34.28
N CYS A 36 -10.45 -29.96 -34.76
CA CYS A 36 -9.33 -29.14 -34.29
C CYS A 36 -9.54 -27.66 -34.60
N ARG A 37 -10.14 -27.33 -35.75
CA ARG A 37 -10.50 -25.95 -36.09
C ARG A 37 -11.52 -25.37 -35.10
N GLY A 38 -12.56 -26.15 -34.78
CA GLY A 38 -13.58 -25.74 -33.81
C GLY A 38 -12.99 -25.49 -32.43
N GLU A 39 -12.08 -26.35 -31.94
CA GLU A 39 -11.41 -26.13 -30.65
C GLU A 39 -10.57 -24.86 -30.64
N VAL A 40 -9.80 -24.60 -31.69
CA VAL A 40 -9.01 -23.36 -31.83
C VAL A 40 -9.92 -22.13 -31.90
N GLU A 41 -11.01 -22.18 -32.66
CA GLU A 41 -12.00 -21.10 -32.75
C GLU A 41 -12.68 -20.81 -31.41
N ILE A 42 -13.08 -21.85 -30.67
CA ILE A 42 -13.66 -21.71 -29.33
C ILE A 42 -12.68 -21.01 -28.38
N PHE A 43 -11.41 -21.41 -28.40
CA PHE A 43 -10.39 -20.78 -27.57
C PHE A 43 -10.23 -19.30 -27.91
N TYR A 44 -10.07 -18.94 -29.18
CA TYR A 44 -9.92 -17.54 -29.58
C TYR A 44 -11.18 -16.72 -29.31
N GLY A 45 -12.36 -17.31 -29.45
CA GLY A 45 -13.62 -16.70 -29.05
C GLY A 45 -13.61 -16.32 -27.56
N ALA A 46 -13.25 -17.26 -26.69
CA ALA A 46 -13.18 -17.02 -25.25
C ALA A 46 -12.14 -15.95 -24.86
N VAL A 47 -10.98 -15.92 -25.53
CA VAL A 47 -9.97 -14.87 -25.34
C VAL A 47 -10.49 -13.51 -25.81
N GLY A 48 -11.23 -13.48 -26.92
CA GLY A 48 -11.90 -12.28 -27.43
C GLY A 48 -12.90 -11.71 -26.42
N ASP A 49 -13.80 -12.56 -25.92
CA ASP A 49 -14.82 -12.19 -24.94
C ASP A 49 -14.17 -11.64 -23.65
N PHE A 50 -13.12 -12.31 -23.16
CA PHE A 50 -12.37 -11.85 -21.99
C PHE A 50 -11.73 -10.48 -22.24
N SER A 51 -11.12 -10.28 -23.41
CA SER A 51 -10.46 -9.02 -23.77
C SER A 51 -11.46 -7.87 -23.86
N GLU A 52 -12.64 -8.13 -24.42
CA GLU A 52 -13.73 -7.16 -24.49
C GLU A 52 -14.23 -6.79 -23.08
N ALA A 53 -14.49 -7.77 -22.23
CA ALA A 53 -14.91 -7.55 -20.86
C ALA A 53 -13.86 -6.77 -20.05
N ALA A 54 -12.57 -7.08 -20.23
CA ALA A 54 -11.48 -6.36 -19.58
C ALA A 54 -11.39 -4.90 -20.04
N LEU A 55 -11.61 -4.63 -21.33
CA LEU A 55 -11.65 -3.28 -21.87
C LEU A 55 -12.86 -2.49 -21.35
N ASP A 56 -14.04 -3.11 -21.29
CA ASP A 56 -15.24 -2.48 -20.74
C ASP A 56 -15.06 -2.14 -19.25
N TRP A 57 -14.53 -3.09 -18.48
CA TRP A 57 -14.19 -2.86 -17.08
C TRP A 57 -13.20 -1.71 -16.90
N SER A 58 -12.14 -1.66 -17.71
CA SER A 58 -11.14 -0.58 -17.68
C SER A 58 -11.75 0.80 -17.99
N LYS A 59 -12.66 0.88 -18.96
CA LYS A 59 -13.39 2.13 -19.28
C LYS A 59 -14.34 2.56 -18.16
N SER A 60 -14.93 1.59 -17.46
CA SER A 60 -15.85 1.86 -16.35
C SER A 60 -15.14 2.34 -15.08
N GLN A 61 -13.82 2.14 -14.97
CA GLN A 61 -13.06 2.65 -13.84
C GLN A 61 -12.94 4.18 -13.92
N PRO A 62 -13.39 4.91 -12.88
CA PRO A 62 -13.17 6.34 -12.82
C PRO A 62 -11.67 6.60 -12.82
N SER A 63 -11.21 7.45 -13.75
CA SER A 63 -9.82 7.90 -13.77
C SER A 63 -9.49 8.48 -12.41
N VAL A 64 -8.59 7.84 -11.67
CA VAL A 64 -8.09 8.36 -10.39
C VAL A 64 -7.18 9.54 -10.72
N SER A 65 -7.78 10.69 -11.00
CA SER A 65 -7.06 11.95 -11.06
C SER A 65 -6.49 12.17 -9.66
N PRO A 66 -5.17 12.39 -9.51
CA PRO A 66 -4.63 12.81 -8.23
C PRO A 66 -5.32 14.13 -7.90
N ARG A 67 -6.26 14.08 -6.96
CA ARG A 67 -6.97 15.25 -6.47
C ARG A 67 -5.91 16.22 -5.98
N ALA A 68 -5.68 17.29 -6.74
CA ALA A 68 -4.78 18.34 -6.33
C ALA A 68 -5.23 18.79 -4.94
N VAL A 69 -4.42 18.51 -3.93
CA VAL A 69 -4.68 18.96 -2.57
C VAL A 69 -4.68 20.47 -2.67
N ALA A 70 -5.86 21.08 -2.51
CA ALA A 70 -5.99 22.53 -2.54
C ALA A 70 -4.94 23.09 -1.57
N SER A 71 -3.98 23.84 -2.12
CA SER A 71 -2.98 24.54 -1.34
C SER A 71 -3.72 25.35 -0.29
N ARG A 72 -3.55 24.98 0.99
CA ARG A 72 -4.16 25.73 2.10
C ARG A 72 -3.71 27.18 1.95
N PRO A 73 -4.62 28.16 2.03
CA PRO A 73 -4.22 29.56 1.95
C PRO A 73 -3.20 29.82 3.06
N SER A 74 -1.97 30.14 2.65
CA SER A 74 -0.91 30.55 3.57
C SER A 74 -1.43 31.77 4.32
N MET A 75 -1.65 31.65 5.63
CA MET A 75 -2.03 32.80 6.45
C MET A 75 -0.98 33.89 6.24
N ALA A 76 -1.43 35.05 5.78
CA ALA A 76 -0.56 36.17 5.44
C ALA A 76 0.41 36.42 6.61
N ALA A 77 1.70 36.57 6.30
CA ALA A 77 2.77 36.79 7.27
C ALA A 77 2.43 37.73 8.44
N PRO A 78 1.71 38.87 8.26
CA PRO A 78 1.34 39.73 9.40
C PRO A 78 0.44 39.06 10.43
N LEU A 79 -0.45 38.14 10.02
CA LEU A 79 -1.37 37.45 10.93
C LEU A 79 -0.64 36.45 11.84
N ARG A 80 0.44 35.85 11.32
CA ARG A 80 1.31 34.93 12.10
C ARG A 80 2.06 35.68 13.21
N TRP A 81 2.53 36.90 12.92
CA TRP A 81 3.18 37.76 13.93
C TRP A 81 2.20 38.29 14.96
N ALA A 82 0.98 38.65 14.56
CA ALA A 82 -0.06 39.07 15.49
C ALA A 82 -0.42 37.96 16.49
N LEU A 83 -0.57 36.72 16.02
CA LEU A 83 -0.87 35.57 16.87
C LEU A 83 0.29 35.25 17.84
N ALA A 84 1.54 35.36 17.37
CA ALA A 84 2.71 35.20 18.22
C ALA A 84 2.77 36.28 19.32
N ALA A 85 2.46 37.54 19.01
CA ALA A 85 2.42 38.62 19.98
C ALA A 85 1.32 38.42 21.03
N VAL A 86 0.13 37.96 20.61
CA VAL A 86 -0.97 37.64 21.54
C VAL A 86 -0.59 36.48 22.46
N LEU A 87 0.06 35.43 21.96
CA LEU A 87 0.55 34.31 22.78
C LEU A 87 1.60 34.78 23.80
N LEU A 88 2.55 35.62 23.38
CA LEU A 88 3.55 36.17 24.29
C LEU A 88 2.94 37.06 25.38
N LEU A 89 1.93 37.86 25.05
CA LEU A 89 1.21 38.66 26.04
C LEU A 89 0.35 37.79 26.96
N ALA A 90 -0.35 36.79 26.42
CA ALA A 90 -1.23 35.91 27.18
C ALA A 90 -0.48 34.99 28.16
N VAL A 91 0.78 34.64 27.89
CA VAL A 91 1.61 33.84 28.81
C VAL A 91 2.52 34.73 29.66
N GLY A 92 3.09 35.78 29.07
CA GLY A 92 4.04 36.67 29.74
C GLY A 92 3.40 37.53 30.82
N VAL A 93 2.18 38.05 30.59
CA VAL A 93 1.49 38.89 31.58
C VAL A 93 1.08 38.08 32.81
N PRO A 94 0.44 36.90 32.69
CA PRO A 94 0.16 36.07 33.86
C PRO A 94 1.43 35.59 34.54
N ALA A 95 2.48 35.17 33.81
CA ALA A 95 3.72 34.71 34.44
C ALA A 95 4.45 35.81 35.22
N ALA A 96 4.43 37.07 34.75
CA ALA A 96 4.98 38.20 35.48
C ALA A 96 4.20 38.49 36.76
N LEU A 97 2.87 38.46 36.69
CA LEU A 97 1.98 38.64 37.86
C LEU A 97 2.04 37.45 38.83
N HIS A 98 2.25 36.23 38.31
CA HIS A 98 2.36 35.03 39.12
C HIS A 98 3.71 34.92 39.82
N ARG A 99 4.78 35.50 39.29
CA ARG A 99 6.07 35.58 40.00
C ARG A 99 6.02 36.45 41.25
N GLU A 100 5.08 37.40 41.32
CA GLU A 100 4.82 38.15 42.56
C GLU A 100 3.97 37.36 43.57
N HIS A 101 3.33 36.27 43.13
CA HIS A 101 2.49 35.38 43.96
C HIS A 101 3.06 33.96 44.18
N ALA A 102 4.19 33.60 43.55
CA ALA A 102 4.75 32.24 43.55
C ALA A 102 5.57 31.89 44.81
N GLU A 103 5.06 32.23 46.00
CA GLU A 103 5.48 31.55 47.24
C GLU A 103 4.47 30.49 47.69
N THR A 104 3.39 30.23 46.94
CA THR A 104 2.44 29.20 47.34
C THR A 104 1.84 28.51 46.11
N GLU A 105 1.87 27.18 46.14
CA GLU A 105 1.10 26.26 45.30
C GLU A 105 1.81 25.69 44.05
N SER A 106 2.59 24.62 44.29
CA SER A 106 2.96 23.63 43.28
C SER A 106 1.75 22.76 42.93
N ALA A 107 1.38 22.69 41.66
CA ALA A 107 0.40 21.73 41.14
C ALA A 107 0.90 20.27 41.31
N PRO A 108 0.00 19.28 41.52
CA PRO A 108 0.41 17.89 41.69
C PRO A 108 0.79 17.29 40.32
N GLY A 109 2.07 16.96 40.15
CA GLY A 109 2.52 16.10 39.05
C GLY A 109 2.11 14.65 39.29
N ASP A 110 1.90 13.89 38.20
CA ASP A 110 1.58 12.46 38.28
C ASP A 110 2.57 11.72 39.19
N SER A 111 2.03 10.90 40.08
CA SER A 111 2.87 10.18 41.03
C SER A 111 3.66 9.08 40.32
N PRO A 112 4.90 8.78 40.75
CA PRO A 112 5.69 7.69 40.18
C PRO A 112 5.00 6.32 40.28
N ALA A 113 4.09 6.14 41.24
CA ALA A 113 3.27 4.94 41.38
C ALA A 113 2.24 4.78 40.25
N GLN A 114 1.63 5.88 39.81
CA GLN A 114 0.67 5.90 38.70
C GLN A 114 1.38 5.59 37.37
N ILE A 115 2.57 6.16 37.17
CA ILE A 115 3.40 5.86 35.97
C ILE A 115 3.80 4.38 35.94
N ALA A 116 4.14 3.78 37.08
CA ALA A 116 4.45 2.35 37.16
C ALA A 116 3.24 1.46 36.84
N GLN A 117 2.05 1.87 37.28
CA GLN A 117 0.79 1.19 36.97
C GLN A 117 0.46 1.26 35.48
N ASP A 118 0.61 2.42 34.85
CA ASP A 118 0.40 2.60 33.42
C ASP A 118 1.37 1.78 32.58
N ASN A 119 2.65 1.73 32.95
CA ASN A 119 3.64 0.89 32.27
C ASN A 119 3.31 -0.60 32.37
N THR A 120 2.76 -1.04 33.50
CA THR A 120 2.32 -2.43 33.68
C THR A 120 1.13 -2.75 32.79
N LEU A 121 0.19 -1.82 32.65
CA LEU A 121 -0.96 -1.95 31.76
C LEU A 121 -0.51 -2.07 30.29
N LEU A 122 0.38 -1.19 29.83
CA LEU A 122 0.89 -1.21 28.46
C LEU A 122 1.61 -2.53 28.12
N GLN A 123 2.41 -3.05 29.05
CA GLN A 123 3.08 -4.34 28.87
C GLN A 123 2.09 -5.51 28.74
N SER A 124 0.98 -5.49 29.48
CA SER A 124 -0.04 -6.53 29.38
C SER A 124 -0.76 -6.53 28.02
N VAL A 125 -0.94 -5.35 27.42
CA VAL A 125 -1.54 -5.19 26.09
C VAL A 125 -0.61 -5.71 25.00
N ASP A 126 0.67 -5.37 25.05
CA ASP A 126 1.67 -5.85 24.08
C ASP A 126 1.76 -7.38 24.08
N VAL A 127 1.72 -8.02 25.27
CA VAL A 127 1.72 -9.48 25.39
C VAL A 127 0.46 -10.10 24.78
N ALA A 128 -0.72 -9.53 25.01
CA ALA A 128 -1.97 -10.04 24.46
C ALA A 128 -2.05 -9.92 22.92
N LEU A 129 -1.45 -8.87 22.35
CA LEU A 129 -1.41 -8.66 20.91
C LEU A 129 -0.37 -9.56 20.21
N ALA A 130 0.76 -9.83 20.86
CA ALA A 130 1.80 -10.70 20.31
C ALA A 130 1.37 -12.16 20.14
N ASP A 131 0.46 -12.65 21.00
CA ASP A 131 -0.03 -14.04 20.96
C ASP A 131 -1.14 -14.26 19.90
N SER A 132 -1.68 -13.18 19.33
CA SER A 132 -2.91 -13.23 18.53
C SER A 132 -2.74 -13.15 17.00
N ASP A 133 -1.54 -13.28 16.42
CA ASP A 133 -1.44 -13.24 14.95
C ASP A 133 -0.21 -13.94 14.34
N PRO A 134 -0.36 -15.10 13.68
CA PRO A 134 0.58 -15.49 12.64
C PRO A 134 0.32 -14.59 11.42
N SER A 135 1.21 -13.63 11.16
CA SER A 135 1.01 -12.68 10.05
C SER A 135 0.75 -13.44 8.74
N PRO A 136 -0.30 -13.08 7.98
CA PRO A 136 -0.63 -13.75 6.72
C PRO A 136 0.48 -13.57 5.66
N PHE A 137 1.42 -12.65 5.87
CA PHE A 137 2.59 -12.45 5.02
C PHE A 137 3.59 -13.62 5.06
N ARG A 138 3.63 -14.35 6.18
CA ARG A 138 4.52 -15.51 6.35
C ARG A 138 4.07 -16.72 5.54
N GLU A 139 2.77 -16.83 5.27
CA GLU A 139 2.17 -17.87 4.44
C GLU A 139 2.59 -17.75 2.96
N TYR A 140 2.89 -16.54 2.50
CA TYR A 140 3.31 -16.26 1.12
C TYR A 140 4.83 -16.06 0.96
N GLY A 141 5.65 -16.45 1.95
CA GLY A 141 7.12 -16.42 1.85
C GLY A 141 7.73 -15.02 1.78
N ILE A 142 6.97 -13.98 2.13
CA ILE A 142 7.47 -12.61 2.22
C ILE A 142 8.16 -12.48 3.58
N ALA A 143 9.48 -12.62 3.59
CA ALA A 143 10.26 -12.40 4.80
C ALA A 143 10.21 -10.90 5.17
N ASP A 144 9.63 -10.58 6.33
CA ASP A 144 9.83 -9.28 6.98
C ASP A 144 11.31 -9.14 7.29
N THR A 145 12.03 -8.45 6.40
CA THR A 145 13.39 -8.03 6.72
C THR A 145 13.26 -6.91 7.76
N PRO A 146 13.80 -7.08 8.98
CA PRO A 146 13.79 -6.00 9.94
C PRO A 146 14.66 -4.87 9.38
N GLN A 147 14.01 -3.80 8.93
CA GLN A 147 14.67 -2.58 8.49
C GLN A 147 15.36 -1.97 9.69
N LYS A 148 16.62 -2.37 9.89
CA LYS A 148 17.52 -1.87 10.92
C LYS A 148 17.80 -0.40 10.61
N ASN A 149 16.95 0.48 11.12
CA ASN A 149 17.10 1.93 11.04
C ASN A 149 18.28 2.33 11.92
N SER A 150 19.51 2.14 11.42
CA SER A 150 20.73 2.67 12.02
C SER A 150 20.77 4.19 11.79
N LYS A 151 20.03 4.95 12.60
CA LYS A 151 20.31 6.36 12.82
C LYS A 151 21.56 6.48 13.72
N SER A 152 22.71 6.10 13.17
CA SER A 152 24.02 6.49 13.69
C SER A 152 24.53 7.66 12.84
N ARG A 153 23.94 8.86 13.03
CA ARG A 153 24.52 10.09 12.49
C ARG A 153 24.01 11.29 13.26
N LEU A 154 24.97 12.01 13.86
CA LEU A 154 24.88 13.32 14.53
C LEU A 154 24.94 13.34 16.07
N GLU A 155 25.92 12.63 16.65
CA GLU A 155 26.57 13.07 17.90
C GLU A 155 28.10 13.04 17.72
N SER A 156 28.62 14.00 16.96
CA SER A 156 30.05 14.32 16.93
C SER A 156 30.27 15.72 16.36
N ARG A 157 29.66 16.75 16.98
CA ARG A 157 30.01 18.15 16.72
C ARG A 157 29.60 19.06 17.88
N ASN A 158 30.13 18.78 19.08
CA ASN A 158 30.42 19.80 20.09
C ASN A 158 31.14 19.18 21.29
N ARG A 159 32.47 19.15 21.23
CA ARG A 159 33.37 19.43 22.35
C ARG A 159 34.75 19.73 21.82
#